data_AF-A0AAD3H554-F1
#
_entry.id   AF-A0AAD3H554-F1
#
_cell.length_a   1.000
_cell.length_b   1.000
_cell.length_c   1.000
_cell.angle_alpha   90.00
_cell.angle_beta   90.00
_cell.angle_gamma   90.00
#
_symmetry.space_group_name_H-M   'P 1'
#
loop_
_entity.id
_entity.type
_entity.pdbx_description
1 polymer ?
#
loop_
_entity_poly.entity_id
_entity_poly.type
_entity_poly.pdbx_seq_one_letter_code
_entity_poly.pdbx_strand_id
1 'polypeptide(L)'
;MVEDDDNVLASSIHSDKVNVSSKVTNISKVEIDKRINNVTIEEQGKYNGGSNSSTYLTMYGDHKVPSSLAALPNWLQEYIAWNQNERATKDPKDLKYIVMKCTKSQTRCGGFSDRLRPLPFYLLLAQKTNRILCIYWDRPIRLEHYLQVPKNGLNWACPSDFEGDTGSRDVNAKFLIQMDEKVKKYALQLVSRIKSSKQTYIALDTSQSTDQINCMNNIFNAYSYQDRMPKVSKWMHINMMEHIFRIMFKPIPTIARNINVTMTKLGLVEGNYTSIHLRSIQHQD
;
A
#
# COMPACT_ATOMS: atom_id res chain seq x y z
N MET A 1 -65.35 -22.06 -8.07
CA MET A 1 -65.37 -21.99 -9.54
C MET A 1 -65.39 -20.52 -9.90
N VAL A 2 -64.25 -20.07 -10.43
CA VAL A 2 -63.88 -18.83 -11.13
C VAL A 2 -62.42 -18.59 -10.72
N GLU A 3 -61.57 -18.89 -11.70
CA GLU A 3 -60.13 -18.67 -11.74
C GLU A 3 -59.82 -17.19 -12.00
N ASP A 4 -58.54 -16.81 -11.85
CA ASP A 4 -57.77 -15.79 -12.58
C ASP A 4 -56.70 -15.22 -11.62
N ASP A 5 -55.45 -15.68 -11.63
CA ASP A 5 -54.36 -15.50 -12.63
C ASP A 5 -53.38 -14.39 -12.20
N ASP A 6 -52.40 -14.77 -11.37
CA ASP A 6 -51.21 -13.97 -11.07
C ASP A 6 -50.17 -14.16 -12.19
N ASN A 7 -50.02 -13.11 -13.01
CA ASN A 7 -49.10 -13.04 -14.13
C ASN A 7 -47.68 -12.66 -13.66
N VAL A 8 -46.75 -13.62 -13.66
CA VAL A 8 -45.33 -13.44 -13.34
C VAL A 8 -44.56 -13.10 -14.61
N LEU A 9 -44.07 -11.86 -14.73
CA LEU A 9 -43.16 -11.45 -15.79
C LEU A 9 -41.70 -11.78 -15.42
N ALA A 10 -41.18 -12.88 -15.97
CA ALA A 10 -39.75 -13.17 -16.01
C ALA A 10 -39.11 -12.39 -17.17
N SER A 11 -38.18 -11.47 -16.87
CA SER A 11 -37.35 -10.82 -17.90
C SER A 11 -36.02 -11.56 -18.05
N SER A 12 -35.77 -11.99 -19.28
CA SER A 12 -34.59 -12.71 -19.74
C SER A 12 -33.41 -11.76 -19.92
N ILE A 13 -32.26 -12.05 -19.30
CA ILE A 13 -31.00 -11.33 -19.52
C ILE A 13 -30.26 -12.02 -20.67
N HIS A 14 -30.22 -11.37 -21.83
CA HIS A 14 -29.36 -11.75 -22.95
C HIS A 14 -27.89 -11.43 -22.64
N SER A 15 -27.01 -12.43 -22.72
CA SER A 15 -25.56 -12.24 -22.65
C SER A 15 -25.00 -12.04 -24.06
N ASP A 16 -24.64 -10.82 -24.43
CA ASP A 16 -23.93 -10.55 -25.67
C ASP A 16 -22.46 -10.95 -25.52
N LYS A 17 -22.05 -11.97 -26.29
CA LYS A 17 -20.65 -12.40 -26.41
C LYS A 17 -19.92 -11.40 -27.32
N VAL A 18 -19.09 -10.53 -26.73
CA VAL A 18 -18.18 -9.68 -27.49
C VAL A 18 -17.01 -10.53 -28.01
N ASN A 19 -16.93 -10.67 -29.33
CA ASN A 19 -15.85 -11.40 -30.01
C ASN A 19 -14.71 -10.43 -30.35
N VAL A 20 -13.66 -10.40 -29.53
CA VAL A 20 -12.47 -9.56 -29.75
C VAL A 20 -11.47 -10.32 -30.63
N SER A 21 -11.45 -10.01 -31.92
CA SER A 21 -10.39 -10.46 -32.84
C SER A 21 -9.13 -9.62 -32.59
N SER A 22 -8.17 -10.17 -31.85
CA SER A 22 -6.85 -9.56 -31.67
C SER A 22 -5.91 -10.07 -32.78
N LYS A 23 -5.46 -9.15 -33.64
CA LYS A 23 -4.34 -9.40 -34.56
C LYS A 23 -3.06 -9.48 -33.74
N VAL A 24 -2.68 -10.68 -33.31
CA VAL A 24 -1.38 -10.94 -32.70
C VAL A 24 -0.34 -11.02 -33.83
N THR A 25 0.51 -10.00 -33.95
CA THR A 25 1.71 -10.07 -34.78
C THR A 25 2.74 -10.94 -34.07
N ASN A 26 3.01 -12.13 -34.63
CA ASN A 26 4.05 -13.03 -34.15
C ASN A 26 5.43 -12.46 -34.47
N ILE A 27 5.99 -11.68 -33.55
CA ILE A 27 7.40 -11.28 -33.59
C ILE A 27 8.23 -12.47 -33.07
N SER A 28 9.22 -12.90 -33.85
CA SER A 28 10.04 -14.05 -33.49
C SER A 28 10.88 -13.76 -32.23
N LYS A 29 11.04 -14.77 -31.37
CA LYS A 29 11.87 -14.70 -30.15
C LYS A 29 13.30 -14.22 -30.46
N VAL A 30 13.84 -14.63 -31.61
CA VAL A 30 15.18 -14.24 -32.11
C VAL A 30 15.26 -12.75 -32.42
N GLU A 31 14.19 -12.15 -32.95
CA GLU A 31 14.15 -10.71 -33.21
C GLU A 31 13.99 -9.89 -31.93
N ILE A 32 13.25 -10.42 -30.94
CA ILE A 32 13.19 -9.86 -29.59
C ILE A 32 14.57 -9.88 -28.94
N ASP A 33 15.28 -11.01 -29.00
CA ASP A 33 16.61 -11.16 -28.38
C ASP A 33 17.69 -10.30 -29.03
N LYS A 34 17.63 -10.11 -30.37
CA LYS A 34 18.52 -9.16 -31.08
C LYS A 34 18.25 -7.71 -30.69
N ARG A 35 16.97 -7.32 -30.54
CA ARG A 35 16.62 -5.98 -30.06
C ARG A 35 17.06 -5.76 -28.61
N ILE A 36 16.97 -6.79 -27.76
CA ILE A 36 17.43 -6.74 -26.36
C ILE A 36 18.93 -6.45 -26.27
N ASN A 37 19.75 -7.19 -27.04
CA ASN A 37 21.20 -7.07 -26.94
C ASN A 37 21.70 -5.72 -27.47
N ASN A 38 21.05 -5.16 -28.50
CA ASN A 38 21.44 -3.86 -29.06
C ASN A 38 21.05 -2.68 -28.14
N VAL A 39 19.90 -2.74 -27.46
CA VAL A 39 19.49 -1.72 -26.46
C VAL A 39 20.46 -1.70 -25.27
N THR A 40 20.94 -2.86 -24.84
CA THR A 40 21.81 -2.98 -23.66
C THR A 40 23.20 -2.35 -23.86
N ILE A 41 23.69 -2.30 -25.10
CA ILE A 41 25.04 -1.78 -25.43
C ILE A 41 25.00 -0.27 -25.73
N GLU A 42 23.94 0.24 -26.39
CA GLU A 42 23.84 1.67 -26.70
C GLU A 42 23.41 2.55 -25.50
N GLU A 43 22.59 2.03 -24.58
CA GLU A 43 22.11 2.82 -23.43
C GLU A 43 23.15 2.92 -22.29
N GLN A 44 24.06 1.95 -22.15
CA GLN A 44 25.14 2.03 -21.15
C GLN A 44 26.15 3.15 -21.44
N GLY A 45 26.31 3.55 -22.71
CA GLY A 45 27.23 4.63 -23.13
C GLY A 45 26.67 6.05 -22.99
N LYS A 46 25.33 6.22 -22.90
CA LYS A 46 24.68 7.56 -22.87
C LYS A 46 24.28 8.05 -21.48
N TYR A 47 24.44 7.24 -20.43
CA TYR A 47 24.04 7.59 -19.06
C TYR A 47 25.17 8.18 -18.18
N ASN A 48 26.35 8.45 -18.76
CA ASN A 48 27.46 9.11 -18.08
C ASN A 48 27.65 10.53 -18.62
N GLY A 49 26.83 11.48 -18.17
CA GLY A 49 27.09 12.90 -18.41
C GLY A 49 25.83 13.77 -18.44
N GLY A 50 25.64 14.57 -17.39
CA GLY A 50 24.67 15.67 -17.40
C GLY A 50 23.67 15.59 -16.26
N SER A 51 23.95 16.35 -15.20
CA SER A 51 22.94 16.81 -14.25
C SER A 51 21.85 17.55 -15.00
N ASN A 52 20.73 16.89 -15.31
CA ASN A 52 19.40 17.47 -15.41
C ASN A 52 18.35 16.36 -15.40
N SER A 53 17.64 16.25 -14.28
CA SER A 53 16.36 15.56 -14.11
C SER A 53 16.22 14.27 -14.91
N SER A 54 16.79 13.17 -14.40
CA SER A 54 16.52 11.84 -14.93
C SER A 54 15.00 11.60 -14.95
N THR A 55 14.42 11.74 -16.13
CA THR A 55 13.03 11.47 -16.49
C THR A 55 12.80 9.97 -16.41
N TYR A 56 12.78 9.42 -15.19
CA TYR A 56 12.18 8.12 -14.99
C TYR A 56 10.69 8.23 -15.28
N LEU A 57 10.12 7.24 -15.97
CA LEU A 57 8.67 7.17 -16.19
C LEU A 57 7.99 7.30 -14.83
N THR A 58 7.23 8.37 -14.73
CA THR A 58 6.97 9.18 -13.55
C THR A 58 5.92 8.61 -12.59
N MET A 59 5.46 7.36 -12.78
CA MET A 59 4.40 6.80 -11.93
C MET A 59 4.73 6.82 -10.43
N TYR A 60 6.02 6.76 -10.11
CA TYR A 60 6.55 6.84 -8.76
C TYR A 60 7.69 7.86 -8.68
N GLY A 61 7.88 8.46 -7.51
CA GLY A 61 9.00 9.34 -7.23
C GLY A 61 8.61 10.68 -6.61
N ASP A 62 9.65 11.44 -6.25
CA ASP A 62 9.54 12.64 -5.42
C ASP A 62 8.61 13.70 -6.02
N HIS A 63 8.55 13.81 -7.35
CA HIS A 63 7.74 14.81 -8.04
C HIS A 63 6.23 14.56 -7.95
N LYS A 64 5.76 13.34 -7.62
CA LYS A 64 4.33 13.05 -7.37
C LYS A 64 3.92 13.29 -5.92
N VAL A 65 4.89 13.47 -5.01
CA VAL A 65 4.62 13.63 -3.58
C VAL A 65 3.74 14.86 -3.31
N PRO A 66 4.01 16.07 -3.86
CA PRO A 66 3.20 17.25 -3.55
C PRO A 66 1.73 17.13 -3.94
N SER A 67 1.46 16.66 -5.17
CA SER A 67 0.08 16.48 -5.64
C SER A 67 -0.64 15.36 -4.87
N SER A 68 0.08 14.28 -4.54
CA SER A 68 -0.50 13.19 -3.74
C SER A 68 -0.80 13.65 -2.32
N LEU A 69 0.09 14.43 -1.69
CA LEU A 69 -0.12 14.99 -0.36
C LEU A 69 -1.34 15.91 -0.32
N ALA A 70 -1.49 16.80 -1.31
CA ALA A 70 -2.63 17.71 -1.42
C ALA A 70 -3.97 16.98 -1.58
N ALA A 71 -3.97 15.78 -2.15
CA ALA A 71 -5.17 14.96 -2.33
C ALA A 71 -5.55 14.11 -1.10
N LEU A 72 -4.70 14.05 -0.07
CA LEU A 72 -4.97 13.30 1.16
C LEU A 72 -5.91 14.08 2.09
N PRO A 73 -6.63 13.40 3.01
CA PRO A 73 -7.43 14.08 4.02
C PRO A 73 -6.55 14.88 5.00
N ASN A 74 -7.07 16.02 5.49
CA ASN A 74 -6.34 16.95 6.36
C ASN A 74 -5.64 16.27 7.55
N TRP A 75 -6.32 15.34 8.24
CA TRP A 75 -5.74 14.65 9.39
C TRP A 75 -4.44 13.91 9.05
N LEU A 76 -4.34 13.38 7.82
CA LEU A 76 -3.16 12.66 7.36
C LEU A 76 -2.07 13.62 6.90
N GLN A 77 -2.45 14.73 6.25
CA GLN A 77 -1.51 15.82 5.94
C GLN A 77 -0.88 16.38 7.21
N GLU A 78 -1.69 16.67 8.23
CA GLU A 78 -1.26 17.12 9.56
C GLU A 78 -0.33 16.11 10.22
N TYR A 79 -0.68 14.82 10.18
CA TYR A 79 0.18 13.76 10.71
C TYR A 79 1.53 13.70 10.00
N ILE A 80 1.58 13.84 8.67
CA ILE A 80 2.82 13.82 7.90
C ILE A 80 3.69 15.03 8.26
N ALA A 81 3.12 16.22 8.31
CA ALA A 81 3.82 17.43 8.72
C ALA A 81 4.36 17.32 10.16
N TRP A 82 3.54 16.83 11.09
CA TRP A 82 3.95 16.54 12.47
C TRP A 82 5.08 15.51 12.53
N ASN A 83 4.97 14.40 11.80
CA ASN A 83 5.97 13.33 11.76
C ASN A 83 7.33 13.86 11.26
N GLN A 84 7.33 14.65 10.18
CA GLN A 84 8.51 15.28 9.63
C GLN A 84 9.16 16.25 10.63
N ASN A 85 8.35 17.09 11.29
CA ASN A 85 8.84 18.01 12.31
C ASN A 85 9.45 17.29 13.51
N GLU A 86 8.78 16.27 14.05
CA GLU A 86 9.26 15.50 15.20
C GLU A 86 10.60 14.82 14.89
N ARG A 87 10.72 14.20 13.71
CA ARG A 87 11.97 13.56 13.27
C ARG A 87 13.10 14.55 13.00
N ALA A 88 12.78 15.80 12.64
CA ALA A 88 13.77 16.84 12.40
C ALA A 88 14.27 17.52 13.68
N THR A 89 13.45 17.53 14.74
CA THR A 89 13.69 18.34 15.94
C THR A 89 14.07 17.53 17.18
N LYS A 90 13.81 16.22 17.20
CA LYS A 90 14.04 15.37 18.38
C LYS A 90 15.04 14.26 18.08
N ASP A 91 15.75 13.81 19.11
CA ASP A 91 16.56 12.59 19.02
C ASP A 91 15.64 11.39 18.77
N PRO A 92 16.00 10.45 17.87
CA PRO A 92 15.25 9.22 17.64
C PRO A 92 14.84 8.46 18.92
N LYS A 93 15.63 8.55 20.00
CA LYS A 93 15.37 7.90 21.30
C LYS A 93 14.22 8.53 22.08
N ASP A 94 13.93 9.81 21.85
CA ASP A 94 12.84 10.55 22.50
C ASP A 94 11.49 10.34 21.79
N LEU A 95 11.53 9.77 20.58
CA LEU A 95 10.36 9.50 19.79
C LEU A 95 9.73 8.15 20.18
N LYS A 96 8.40 8.09 20.05
CA LYS A 96 7.63 6.87 20.26
C LYS A 96 7.14 6.34 18.92
N TYR A 97 7.18 5.02 18.74
CA TYR A 97 6.92 4.38 17.46
C TYR A 97 5.75 3.39 17.54
N ILE A 98 5.04 3.30 16.42
CA ILE A 98 4.25 2.12 16.04
C ILE A 98 5.05 1.41 14.94
N VAL A 99 5.36 0.14 15.16
CA VAL A 99 6.17 -0.64 14.23
C VAL A 99 5.30 -1.67 13.55
N MET A 100 5.12 -1.54 12.23
CA MET A 100 4.50 -2.58 11.42
C MET A 100 5.55 -3.68 11.16
N LYS A 101 5.46 -4.78 11.91
CA LYS A 101 6.53 -5.78 12.03
C LYS A 101 6.23 -7.04 11.22
N CYS A 102 7.17 -7.44 10.36
CA CYS A 102 7.21 -8.78 9.77
C CYS A 102 8.61 -9.39 9.94
N THR A 103 8.75 -10.41 10.79
CA THR A 103 10.07 -11.00 11.09
C THR A 103 10.16 -12.50 10.84
N LYS A 104 11.39 -13.02 10.74
CA LYS A 104 11.67 -14.45 10.57
C LYS A 104 11.12 -15.30 11.70
N SER A 105 10.99 -14.75 12.91
CA SER A 105 10.42 -15.45 14.07
C SER A 105 8.90 -15.65 13.97
N GLN A 106 8.19 -14.87 13.15
CA GLN A 106 6.76 -15.09 12.90
C GLN A 106 6.56 -16.25 11.94
N THR A 107 5.55 -17.08 12.19
CA THR A 107 5.23 -18.23 11.32
C THR A 107 4.76 -17.80 9.93
N ARG A 108 4.02 -16.69 9.82
CA ARG A 108 3.46 -16.16 8.57
C ARG A 108 3.28 -14.63 8.64
N CYS A 109 3.59 -13.92 7.55
CA CYS A 109 3.29 -12.48 7.39
C CYS A 109 2.38 -12.16 6.20
N GLY A 110 1.89 -13.16 5.47
CA GLY A 110 1.23 -12.95 4.18
C GLY A 110 2.17 -12.41 3.09
N GLY A 111 1.61 -12.13 1.92
CA GLY A 111 2.32 -11.55 0.78
C GLY A 111 2.49 -10.03 0.93
N PHE A 112 3.17 -9.40 -0.05
CA PHE A 112 3.42 -7.96 -0.04
C PHE A 112 2.13 -7.12 0.09
N SER A 113 1.09 -7.47 -0.67
CA SER A 113 -0.21 -6.79 -0.59
C SER A 113 -0.87 -6.96 0.78
N ASP A 114 -0.82 -8.15 1.38
CA ASP A 114 -1.47 -8.41 2.67
C ASP A 114 -0.85 -7.56 3.79
N ARG A 115 0.47 -7.35 3.73
CA ARG A 115 1.20 -6.54 4.71
C ARG A 115 0.94 -5.04 4.59
N LEU A 116 0.71 -4.53 3.37
CA LEU A 116 0.50 -3.09 3.13
C LEU A 116 -0.97 -2.68 3.10
N ARG A 117 -1.91 -3.61 2.86
CA ARG A 117 -3.35 -3.33 2.90
C ARG A 117 -3.82 -2.62 4.18
N PRO A 118 -3.31 -2.94 5.39
CA PRO A 118 -3.70 -2.24 6.63
C PRO A 118 -3.01 -0.88 6.86
N LEU A 119 -2.23 -0.35 5.91
CA LEU A 119 -1.52 0.93 6.08
C LEU A 119 -2.41 2.09 6.55
N PRO A 120 -3.63 2.32 6.01
CA PRO A 120 -4.49 3.42 6.48
C PRO A 120 -4.80 3.32 7.98
N PHE A 121 -5.08 2.10 8.46
CA PHE A 121 -5.31 1.85 9.87
C PHE A 121 -4.07 2.18 10.71
N TYR A 122 -2.89 1.73 10.29
CA TYR A 122 -1.65 2.03 11.02
C TYR A 122 -1.33 3.52 11.07
N LEU A 123 -1.57 4.25 9.98
CA LEU A 123 -1.41 5.70 9.92
C LEU A 123 -2.37 6.42 10.87
N LEU A 124 -3.64 6.02 10.89
CA LEU A 124 -4.61 6.57 11.83
C LEU A 124 -4.22 6.25 13.27
N LEU A 125 -3.81 5.01 13.56
CA LEU A 125 -3.40 4.62 14.90
C LEU A 125 -2.19 5.42 15.38
N ALA A 126 -1.21 5.63 14.49
CA ALA A 126 -0.02 6.43 14.74
C ALA A 126 -0.40 7.90 15.03
N GLN A 127 -1.26 8.49 14.20
CA GLN A 127 -1.79 9.84 14.41
C GLN A 127 -2.54 9.96 15.74
N LYS A 128 -3.46 9.03 16.01
CA LYS A 128 -4.29 9.08 17.22
C LYS A 128 -3.47 8.91 18.49
N THR A 129 -2.31 8.29 18.43
CA THR A 129 -1.48 7.97 19.59
C THR A 129 -0.23 8.83 19.71
N ASN A 130 -0.05 9.80 18.80
CA ASN A 130 1.15 10.65 18.69
C ASN A 130 2.43 9.80 18.63
N ARG A 131 2.42 8.80 17.75
CA ARG A 131 3.56 7.92 17.50
C ARG A 131 3.96 7.98 16.05
N ILE A 132 5.24 7.79 15.78
CA ILE A 132 5.81 7.67 14.45
C ILE A 132 5.55 6.25 13.93
N LEU A 133 4.87 6.15 12.79
CA LEU A 133 4.78 4.88 12.07
C LEU A 133 6.14 4.56 11.45
N CYS A 134 6.64 3.36 11.69
CA CYS A 134 7.74 2.79 10.93
C CYS A 134 7.44 1.34 10.51
N ILE A 135 8.11 0.87 9.47
CA ILE A 135 7.93 -0.47 8.90
C ILE A 135 9.23 -1.25 9.08
N TYR A 136 9.15 -2.38 9.77
CA TYR A 136 10.30 -3.26 9.97
C TYR A 136 9.99 -4.66 9.46
N TRP A 137 10.55 -4.98 8.29
CA TRP A 137 10.46 -6.31 7.69
C TRP A 137 11.85 -6.91 7.62
N ASP A 138 12.02 -8.17 8.04
CA ASP A 138 13.24 -8.94 7.78
C ASP A 138 12.95 -10.29 7.09
N ARG A 139 11.66 -10.58 6.85
CA ARG A 139 11.18 -11.79 6.17
C ARG A 139 10.42 -11.44 4.89
N PRO A 140 10.80 -11.96 3.70
CA PRO A 140 12.04 -12.69 3.43
C PRO A 140 13.29 -11.79 3.41
N ILE A 141 13.11 -10.48 3.22
CA ILE A 141 14.16 -9.47 3.14
C ILE A 141 13.58 -8.11 3.56
N ARG A 142 14.45 -7.14 3.88
CA ARG A 142 14.00 -5.81 4.29
C ARG A 142 13.35 -5.02 3.16
N LEU A 143 12.37 -4.19 3.52
CA LEU A 143 11.63 -3.37 2.56
C LEU A 143 12.55 -2.38 1.84
N GLU A 144 13.58 -1.92 2.53
CA GLU A 144 14.62 -0.99 2.05
C GLU A 144 15.43 -1.54 0.88
N HIS A 145 15.43 -2.86 0.65
CA HIS A 145 16.05 -3.45 -0.55
C HIS A 145 15.25 -3.17 -1.83
N TYR A 146 13.97 -2.79 -1.71
CA TYR A 146 13.09 -2.53 -2.84
C TYR A 146 12.64 -1.08 -2.91
N LEU A 147 12.40 -0.47 -1.75
CA LEU A 147 11.80 0.85 -1.63
C LEU A 147 12.66 1.76 -0.76
N GLN A 148 12.59 3.05 -1.03
CA GLN A 148 13.19 4.12 -0.26
C GLN A 148 12.11 5.14 0.11
N VAL A 149 12.40 5.96 1.11
CA VAL A 149 11.56 7.09 1.49
C VAL A 149 11.63 8.16 0.40
N PRO A 150 10.50 8.61 -0.17
CA PRO A 150 10.47 9.73 -1.10
C PRO A 150 10.92 11.03 -0.43
N LYS A 151 11.57 11.92 -1.18
CA LYS A 151 11.87 13.28 -0.72
C LYS A 151 10.56 14.01 -0.44
N ASN A 152 10.48 14.69 0.71
CA ASN A 152 9.28 15.36 1.22
C ASN A 152 8.09 14.41 1.49
N GLY A 153 8.30 13.10 1.41
CA GLY A 153 7.31 12.07 1.72
C GLY A 153 7.24 11.75 3.21
N LEU A 154 6.47 10.71 3.54
CA LEU A 154 6.40 10.18 4.89
C LEU A 154 7.56 9.21 5.14
N ASN A 155 8.42 9.54 6.11
CA ASN A 155 9.53 8.67 6.51
C ASN A 155 9.03 7.50 7.36
N TRP A 156 8.96 6.32 6.74
CA TRP A 156 8.58 5.05 7.37
C TRP A 156 9.77 4.21 7.84
N ALA A 157 11.01 4.65 7.64
CA ALA A 157 12.17 3.90 8.10
C ALA A 157 12.18 3.84 9.64
N CYS A 158 12.45 2.65 10.19
CA CYS A 158 12.66 2.49 11.61
C CYS A 158 14.06 3.01 12.00
N PRO A 159 14.23 3.47 13.26
CA PRO A 159 15.54 3.82 13.80
C PRO A 159 16.55 2.66 13.71
N SER A 160 17.84 2.97 13.59
CA SER A 160 18.90 1.97 13.47
C SER A 160 19.07 1.07 14.70
N ASP A 161 18.67 1.57 15.87
CA ASP A 161 18.68 0.84 17.15
C ASP A 161 17.46 -0.10 17.32
N PHE A 162 16.51 -0.09 16.38
CA PHE A 162 15.41 -1.05 16.41
C PHE A 162 15.87 -2.42 15.87
N GLU A 163 16.18 -3.35 16.77
CA GLU A 163 16.70 -4.69 16.44
C GLU A 163 15.61 -5.72 16.08
N GLY A 164 14.35 -5.29 15.95
CA GLY A 164 13.24 -6.18 15.64
C GLY A 164 12.73 -7.01 16.81
N ASP A 165 13.49 -7.18 17.91
CA ASP A 165 13.12 -8.06 19.03
C ASP A 165 12.51 -7.33 20.25
N THR A 166 11.82 -6.22 20.03
CA THR A 166 11.01 -5.64 21.11
C THR A 166 9.83 -6.56 21.36
N GLY A 167 9.68 -7.04 22.60
CA GLY A 167 8.60 -7.94 23.02
C GLY A 167 7.28 -7.57 22.35
N SER A 168 6.85 -8.39 21.39
CA SER A 168 5.64 -8.13 20.62
C SER A 168 4.51 -8.05 21.62
N ARG A 169 3.85 -6.88 21.71
CA ARG A 169 2.52 -6.86 22.30
C ARG A 169 1.61 -7.31 21.21
N ASP A 170 1.29 -8.59 21.24
CA ASP A 170 0.27 -9.17 20.41
C ASP A 170 -1.04 -8.42 20.73
N VAL A 171 -1.34 -7.41 19.93
CA VAL A 171 -2.64 -6.75 19.97
C VAL A 171 -3.57 -7.80 19.39
N ASN A 172 -4.03 -8.67 20.28
CA ASN A 172 -4.80 -9.86 19.98
C ASN A 172 -6.07 -9.43 19.24
N ALA A 173 -5.96 -9.37 17.92
CA ALA A 173 -7.00 -8.92 17.00
C ALA A 173 -8.06 -10.00 16.80
N LYS A 174 -7.99 -11.11 17.54
CA LYS A 174 -9.02 -12.17 17.57
C LYS A 174 -10.42 -11.64 17.87
N PHE A 175 -10.55 -10.47 18.49
CA PHE A 175 -11.84 -9.86 18.84
C PHE A 175 -12.46 -8.93 17.78
N LEU A 176 -11.81 -8.76 16.62
CA LEU A 176 -12.22 -7.77 15.62
C LEU A 176 -13.29 -8.28 14.61
N ILE A 177 -13.89 -9.45 14.79
CA ILE A 177 -14.66 -10.09 13.70
C ILE A 177 -16.13 -9.62 13.59
N GLN A 178 -16.67 -8.79 14.49
CA GLN A 178 -18.07 -8.32 14.41
C GLN A 178 -18.17 -6.80 14.29
N MET A 179 -18.73 -6.30 13.19
CA MET A 179 -19.02 -4.87 12.92
C MET A 179 -20.17 -4.33 13.80
N ASP A 180 -19.98 -4.19 15.10
CA ASP A 180 -20.95 -3.55 16.00
C ASP A 180 -20.32 -2.37 16.78
N GLU A 181 -21.11 -1.66 17.59
CA GLU A 181 -20.65 -0.61 18.53
C GLU A 181 -19.43 -1.03 19.38
N LYS A 182 -19.22 -2.34 19.60
CA LYS A 182 -18.07 -2.85 20.35
C LYS A 182 -16.77 -2.66 19.57
N VAL A 183 -16.77 -2.57 18.23
CA VAL A 183 -15.57 -2.27 17.43
C VAL A 183 -15.07 -0.86 17.69
N LYS A 184 -15.98 0.12 17.70
CA LYS A 184 -15.64 1.50 18.05
C LYS A 184 -15.07 1.57 19.46
N LYS A 185 -15.76 0.94 20.43
CA LYS A 185 -15.30 0.84 21.82
C LYS A 185 -13.91 0.18 21.93
N TYR A 186 -13.66 -0.91 21.20
CA TYR A 186 -12.37 -1.59 21.20
C TYR A 186 -11.27 -0.71 20.63
N ALA A 187 -11.52 -0.03 19.52
CA ALA A 187 -10.57 0.91 18.93
C ALA A 187 -10.24 2.06 19.90
N LEU A 188 -11.23 2.62 20.60
CA LEU A 188 -11.00 3.63 21.65
C LEU A 188 -10.14 3.05 22.77
N GLN A 189 -10.43 1.83 23.22
CA GLN A 189 -9.65 1.15 24.24
C GLN A 189 -8.22 0.88 23.78
N LEU A 190 -8.02 0.46 22.54
CA LEU A 190 -6.70 0.22 21.95
C LEU A 190 -5.89 1.52 21.90
N VAL A 191 -6.47 2.60 21.37
CA VAL A 191 -5.84 3.92 21.34
C VAL A 191 -5.49 4.38 22.75
N SER A 192 -6.40 4.25 23.72
CA SER A 192 -6.16 4.60 25.12
C SER A 192 -5.00 3.80 25.73
N ARG A 193 -4.96 2.47 25.50
CA ARG A 193 -3.89 1.59 25.97
C ARG A 193 -2.53 1.95 25.36
N ILE A 194 -2.51 2.29 24.07
CA ILE A 194 -1.27 2.65 23.36
C ILE A 194 -0.78 4.03 23.83
N LYS A 195 -1.68 4.98 24.05
CA LYS A 195 -1.37 6.31 24.60
C LYS A 195 -0.76 6.22 26.00
N SER A 196 -1.34 5.39 26.87
CA SER A 196 -0.83 5.21 28.24
C SER A 196 0.45 4.39 28.34
N SER A 197 0.82 3.69 27.26
CA SER A 197 2.05 2.90 27.21
C SER A 197 3.30 3.79 27.28
N LYS A 198 4.19 3.46 28.22
CA LYS A 198 5.54 4.05 28.34
C LYS A 198 6.54 3.46 27.34
N GLN A 199 6.19 2.38 26.64
CA GLN A 199 7.09 1.75 25.67
C GLN A 199 7.40 2.69 24.50
N THR A 200 8.68 2.80 24.17
CA THR A 200 9.19 3.51 22.98
C THR A 200 8.64 2.87 21.73
N TYR A 201 8.81 1.56 21.58
CA TYR A 201 8.34 0.79 20.42
C TYR A 201 7.10 -0.02 20.78
N ILE A 202 6.06 0.07 19.94
CA ILE A 202 4.92 -0.84 19.98
C ILE A 202 4.87 -1.53 18.63
N ALA A 203 5.31 -2.79 18.60
CA ALA A 203 5.26 -3.63 17.42
C ALA A 203 3.87 -4.22 17.24
N LEU A 204 3.37 -4.15 16.01
CA LEU A 204 2.11 -4.72 15.57
C LEU A 204 2.41 -5.69 14.43
N ASP A 205 2.14 -6.95 14.68
CA ASP A 205 2.48 -8.04 13.78
C ASP A 205 1.58 -8.04 12.55
N THR A 206 2.17 -8.17 11.36
CA THR A 206 1.42 -8.25 10.08
C THR A 206 0.84 -9.63 9.81
N SER A 207 0.93 -10.57 10.75
CA SER A 207 0.41 -11.95 10.62
C SER A 207 -1.12 -12.05 10.68
N GLN A 208 -1.81 -10.94 10.44
CA GLN A 208 -3.25 -10.82 10.57
C GLN A 208 -3.96 -11.57 9.43
N SER A 209 -5.10 -12.20 9.74
CA SER A 209 -5.99 -12.76 8.72
C SER A 209 -6.59 -11.64 7.85
N THR A 210 -7.07 -12.00 6.66
CA THR A 210 -7.80 -11.07 5.79
C THR A 210 -8.97 -10.40 6.53
N ASP A 211 -9.67 -11.14 7.38
CA ASP A 211 -10.80 -10.61 8.16
C ASP A 211 -10.35 -9.59 9.21
N GLN A 212 -9.22 -9.84 9.87
CA GLN A 212 -8.63 -8.88 10.81
C GLN A 212 -8.19 -7.61 10.08
N ILE A 213 -7.60 -7.73 8.89
CA ILE A 213 -7.24 -6.58 8.05
C ILE A 213 -8.48 -5.80 7.63
N ASN A 214 -9.53 -6.50 7.20
CA ASN A 214 -10.79 -5.88 6.81
C ASN A 214 -11.43 -5.16 8.00
N CYS A 215 -11.40 -5.74 9.19
CA CYS A 215 -11.89 -5.04 10.38
C CYS A 215 -11.04 -3.83 10.74
N MET A 216 -9.71 -3.91 10.71
CA MET A 216 -8.84 -2.75 10.93
C MET A 216 -9.15 -1.61 9.95
N ASN A 217 -9.38 -1.95 8.68
CA ASN A 217 -9.80 -0.98 7.66
C ASN A 217 -11.20 -0.43 7.94
N ASN A 218 -12.11 -1.22 8.49
CA ASN A 218 -13.43 -0.75 8.88
C ASN A 218 -13.43 0.09 10.17
N ILE A 219 -12.54 -0.19 11.13
CA ILE A 219 -12.26 0.70 12.26
C ILE A 219 -11.79 2.03 11.71
N PHE A 220 -10.79 2.02 10.82
CA PHE A 220 -10.35 3.23 10.14
C PHE A 220 -11.55 3.94 9.52
N ASN A 221 -12.40 3.21 8.79
CA ASN A 221 -13.58 3.79 8.14
C ASN A 221 -14.53 4.48 9.12
N ALA A 222 -14.86 3.80 10.23
CA ALA A 222 -15.75 4.33 11.25
C ALA A 222 -15.18 5.60 11.91
N TYR A 223 -13.86 5.71 12.06
CA TYR A 223 -13.22 6.87 12.68
C TYR A 223 -12.95 8.03 11.72
N SER A 224 -12.77 7.77 10.43
CA SER A 224 -12.46 8.81 9.44
C SER A 224 -13.67 9.28 8.63
N TYR A 225 -14.73 8.47 8.48
CA TYR A 225 -15.80 8.75 7.51
C TYR A 225 -17.22 8.87 8.07
N GLN A 226 -17.47 8.57 9.34
CA GLN A 226 -18.85 8.56 9.90
C GLN A 226 -19.55 9.92 9.80
N ASP A 227 -18.80 11.03 9.84
CA ASP A 227 -19.38 12.39 9.76
C ASP A 227 -19.23 13.06 8.37
N ARG A 228 -18.41 12.53 7.45
CA ARG A 228 -18.04 13.24 6.21
C ARG A 228 -18.43 12.57 4.90
N MET A 229 -18.70 11.25 4.88
CA MET A 229 -19.06 10.54 3.64
C MET A 229 -20.05 9.38 3.90
N PRO A 230 -21.37 9.64 3.98
CA PRO A 230 -22.39 8.64 4.29
C PRO A 230 -22.61 7.56 3.21
N LYS A 231 -21.82 7.55 2.12
CA LYS A 231 -21.91 6.61 0.98
C LYS A 231 -20.56 5.94 0.69
N VAL A 232 -19.91 5.42 1.73
CA VAL A 232 -18.61 4.70 1.70
C VAL A 232 -18.57 3.52 0.71
N SER A 233 -19.72 2.91 0.40
CA SER A 233 -19.80 1.84 -0.62
C SER A 233 -19.43 2.30 -2.04
N LYS A 234 -19.42 3.61 -2.33
CA LYS A 234 -19.01 4.16 -3.64
C LYS A 234 -17.53 4.57 -3.74
N TRP A 235 -16.81 4.65 -2.62
CA TRP A 235 -15.42 5.13 -2.58
C TRP A 235 -14.58 4.08 -1.88
N MET A 236 -14.40 2.94 -2.55
CA MET A 236 -13.32 2.05 -2.19
C MET A 236 -12.02 2.84 -2.18
N HIS A 237 -11.25 2.64 -1.12
CA HIS A 237 -9.93 3.14 -0.73
C HIS A 237 -8.85 3.32 -1.82
N ILE A 238 -9.14 3.04 -3.08
CA ILE A 238 -8.23 3.00 -4.22
C ILE A 238 -7.49 4.33 -4.36
N ASN A 239 -8.21 5.46 -4.44
CA ASN A 239 -7.58 6.77 -4.63
C ASN A 239 -6.71 7.17 -3.43
N MET A 240 -7.17 6.90 -2.20
CA MET A 240 -6.39 7.23 -1.00
C MET A 240 -5.14 6.36 -0.89
N MET A 241 -5.27 5.06 -1.15
CA MET A 241 -4.14 4.12 -1.13
C MET A 241 -3.09 4.48 -2.17
N GLU A 242 -3.50 4.88 -3.37
CA GLU A 242 -2.60 5.39 -4.40
C GLU A 242 -1.76 6.56 -3.87
N HIS A 243 -2.40 7.56 -3.26
CA HIS A 243 -1.70 8.72 -2.70
C HIS A 243 -0.81 8.34 -1.50
N ILE A 244 -1.28 7.49 -0.59
CA ILE A 244 -0.49 6.94 0.52
C ILE A 244 0.78 6.27 -0.01
N PHE A 245 0.66 5.43 -1.03
CA PHE A 245 1.82 4.73 -1.59
C PHE A 245 2.82 5.69 -2.22
N ARG A 246 2.35 6.72 -2.94
CA ARG A 246 3.23 7.73 -3.56
C ARG A 246 3.98 8.58 -2.53
N ILE A 247 3.38 8.89 -1.39
CA ILE A 247 4.06 9.66 -0.33
C ILE A 247 4.98 8.78 0.52
N MET A 248 4.71 7.47 0.63
CA MET A 248 5.49 6.56 1.46
C MET A 248 6.62 5.90 0.67
N PHE A 249 6.40 5.52 -0.59
CA PHE A 249 7.30 4.61 -1.29
C PHE A 249 7.82 5.17 -2.60
N LYS A 250 9.13 5.11 -2.75
CA LYS A 250 9.84 5.31 -4.01
C LYS A 250 10.66 4.06 -4.28
N PRO A 251 10.71 3.50 -5.50
CA PRO A 251 11.59 2.37 -5.79
C PRO A 251 13.07 2.78 -5.61
N ILE A 252 13.92 1.84 -5.21
CA ILE A 252 15.38 2.07 -5.24
C ILE A 252 15.86 2.31 -6.68
N PRO A 253 16.98 3.02 -6.89
CA PRO A 253 17.43 3.42 -8.24
C PRO A 253 17.54 2.27 -9.24
N THR A 254 18.03 1.10 -8.82
CA THR A 254 18.16 -0.08 -9.68
C THR A 254 16.81 -0.59 -10.16
N ILE A 255 15.81 -0.66 -9.28
CA ILE A 255 14.45 -1.08 -9.65
C ILE A 255 13.80 -0.03 -10.55
N ALA A 256 13.94 1.25 -10.23
CA ALA A 256 13.43 2.35 -11.05
C ALA A 256 13.99 2.30 -12.48
N ARG A 257 15.30 2.05 -12.62
CA ARG A 257 15.95 1.87 -13.92
C ARG A 257 15.39 0.66 -14.68
N ASN A 258 15.25 -0.49 -14.01
CA ASN A 258 14.72 -1.70 -14.64
C ASN A 258 13.27 -1.55 -15.11
N ILE A 259 12.44 -0.84 -14.32
CA ILE A 259 11.06 -0.49 -14.70
C ILE A 259 11.09 0.35 -15.99
N ASN A 260 11.89 1.41 -16.04
CA ASN A 260 11.99 2.24 -17.25
C ASN A 260 12.44 1.44 -18.46
N VAL A 261 13.54 0.68 -18.35
CA VAL A 261 14.06 -0.12 -19.46
C VAL A 261 12.96 -1.06 -20.00
N THR A 262 12.19 -1.67 -19.09
CA THR A 262 11.07 -2.53 -19.46
C THR A 262 9.96 -1.75 -20.15
N MET A 263 9.55 -0.59 -19.62
CA MET A 263 8.52 0.25 -20.23
C MET A 263 8.94 0.74 -21.61
N THR A 264 10.16 1.26 -21.76
CA THR A 264 10.73 1.70 -23.04
C THR A 264 10.77 0.57 -24.05
N LYS A 265 11.28 -0.60 -23.65
CA LYS A 265 11.35 -1.79 -24.51
C LYS A 265 9.98 -2.25 -25.01
N LEU A 266 8.95 -2.09 -24.19
CA LEU A 266 7.57 -2.45 -24.52
C LEU A 266 6.79 -1.30 -25.20
N GLY A 267 7.40 -0.14 -25.42
CA GLY A 267 6.73 1.03 -25.99
C GLY A 267 5.61 1.59 -25.09
N LEU A 268 5.69 1.37 -23.77
CA LEU A 268 4.68 1.82 -22.82
C LEU A 268 4.91 3.30 -22.46
N VAL A 269 3.82 4.08 -22.51
CA VAL A 269 3.81 5.51 -22.15
C VAL A 269 2.89 5.70 -20.94
N GLU A 270 3.36 6.38 -19.89
CA GLU A 270 2.55 6.61 -18.67
C GLU A 270 1.17 7.20 -19.01
N GLY A 271 0.12 6.64 -18.40
CA GLY A 271 -1.27 7.01 -18.66
C GLY A 271 -1.86 6.46 -19.96
N ASN A 272 -1.02 5.91 -20.84
CA ASN A 272 -1.39 5.49 -22.20
C ASN A 272 -1.11 3.98 -22.43
N TYR A 273 -1.49 3.15 -21.47
CA TYR A 273 -1.48 1.69 -21.64
C TYR A 273 -2.54 1.04 -20.75
N THR A 274 -2.94 -0.18 -21.13
CA THR A 274 -3.80 -1.04 -20.30
C THR A 274 -2.96 -2.13 -19.67
N SER A 275 -3.15 -2.35 -18.37
CA SER A 275 -2.54 -3.47 -17.65
C SER A 275 -3.59 -4.49 -17.25
N ILE A 276 -3.30 -5.78 -17.41
CA ILE A 276 -4.14 -6.87 -16.94
C ILE A 276 -3.36 -7.65 -15.87
N HIS A 277 -3.89 -7.73 -14.66
CA HIS A 277 -3.32 -8.56 -13.59
C HIS A 277 -4.19 -9.80 -13.41
N LEU A 278 -3.68 -10.95 -13.87
CA LEU A 278 -4.35 -12.24 -13.75
C LEU A 278 -3.80 -12.99 -12.53
N ARG A 279 -4.69 -13.35 -11.62
CA ARG A 279 -4.38 -14.23 -10.48
C ARG A 279 -5.36 -15.40 -10.51
N SER A 280 -4.89 -16.58 -10.86
CA SER A 280 -5.66 -17.81 -10.68
C SER A 280 -5.61 -18.21 -9.19
N ILE A 281 -6.76 -18.62 -8.65
CA ILE A 281 -6.82 -19.32 -7.37
C ILE A 281 -6.80 -20.79 -7.73
N GLN A 282 -5.67 -21.46 -7.52
CA GLN A 282 -5.65 -22.91 -7.58
C GLN A 282 -6.29 -23.43 -6.29
N HIS A 283 -7.43 -24.10 -6.42
CA HIS A 283 -7.94 -24.94 -5.35
C HIS A 283 -6.94 -26.08 -5.16
N GLN A 284 -6.31 -26.13 -3.98
CA GLN A 284 -5.61 -27.34 -3.56
C GLN A 284 -6.70 -28.27 -3.05
N ASP A 285 -7.06 -29.25 -3.88
CA ASP A 285 -7.87 -30.40 -3.49
C ASP A 285 -7.09 -31.31 -2.53
#